data_AF-A0A522THF2-F1
#
_entry.id   AF-A0A522THF2-F1
#
_cell.length_a   1.000
_cell.length_b   1.000
_cell.length_c   1.000
_cell.angle_alpha   90.00
_cell.angle_beta   90.00
_cell.angle_gamma   90.00
#
_symmetry.space_group_name_H-M   'P 1'
#
loop_
_entity.id
_entity.type
_entity.pdbx_description
1 polymer ?
#
loop_
_entity_poly.entity_id
_entity_poly.type
_entity_poly.pdbx_seq_one_letter_code
_entity_poly.pdbx_strand_id
1 'polypeptide(L)'
;MKAGGTMNARERFASLVKERLLAAGFSYKKFGEEVGQVPHQTVSRWVNAQGLPEYDRLAAISKLLEIDREVLHRLWVEAITERSRKVAGEPVETGRSDLNDRVADGFEELEAMKRRMAKLEEEVRQLKRKG
;
A
#
# COMPACT_ATOMS: atom_id res chain seq x y z
N MET A 1 28.44 13.86 -16.94
CA MET A 1 27.18 14.36 -16.35
C MET A 1 26.09 13.37 -16.71
N LYS A 2 25.70 12.45 -15.80
CA LYS A 2 24.73 11.40 -16.11
C LYS A 2 23.31 11.93 -15.89
N ALA A 3 22.53 11.84 -16.98
CA ALA A 3 21.09 11.97 -17.14
C ALA A 3 20.27 12.38 -15.91
N GLY A 4 19.60 13.54 -16.02
CA GLY A 4 18.45 13.90 -15.19
C GLY A 4 17.25 13.00 -15.51
N GLY A 5 17.35 11.71 -15.19
CA GLY A 5 16.21 10.81 -15.16
C GLY A 5 15.37 11.13 -13.94
N THR A 6 14.07 11.36 -14.15
CA THR A 6 13.10 11.56 -13.08
C THR A 6 13.16 10.35 -12.13
N MET A 7 13.55 10.57 -10.87
CA MET A 7 13.59 9.49 -9.86
C MET A 7 12.21 8.87 -9.70
N ASN A 8 12.16 7.55 -9.78
CA ASN A 8 10.93 6.81 -9.55
C ASN A 8 10.52 6.86 -8.07
N ALA A 9 9.30 6.45 -7.73
CA ALA A 9 8.79 6.56 -6.35
C ALA A 9 9.65 5.80 -5.33
N ARG A 10 10.21 4.65 -5.73
CA ARG A 10 11.07 3.83 -4.87
C ARG A 10 12.42 4.49 -4.63
N GLU A 11 13.00 5.11 -5.64
CA GLU A 11 14.23 5.90 -5.52
C GLU A 11 14.02 7.11 -4.62
N ARG A 12 12.89 7.82 -4.78
CA ARG A 12 12.52 8.93 -3.88
C ARG A 12 12.38 8.48 -2.43
N PHE A 13 11.73 7.34 -2.19
CA PHE A 13 11.63 6.73 -0.86
C PHE A 13 13.02 6.41 -0.28
N ALA A 14 13.84 5.69 -1.06
CA ALA A 14 15.16 5.25 -0.63
C ALA A 14 16.10 6.42 -0.31
N SER A 15 16.11 7.45 -1.18
CA SER A 15 16.89 8.66 -0.99
C SER A 15 16.48 9.42 0.26
N LEU A 16 15.17 9.58 0.51
CA LEU A 16 14.66 10.25 1.69
C LEU A 16 15.08 9.52 2.99
N VAL A 17 14.87 8.21 3.03
CA VAL A 17 15.26 7.39 4.20
C VAL A 17 16.77 7.44 4.41
N LYS A 18 17.56 7.36 3.34
CA LYS A 18 19.03 7.41 3.41
C LYS A 18 19.54 8.74 3.95
N GLU A 19 19.05 9.85 3.41
CA GLU A 19 19.43 11.19 3.83
C GLU A 19 19.16 11.38 5.33
N ARG A 20 17.96 11.00 5.78
CA ARG A 20 17.55 11.18 7.16
C ARG A 20 18.28 10.25 8.12
N LEU A 21 18.56 9.02 7.71
CA LEU A 21 19.36 8.08 8.48
C LEU A 21 20.78 8.60 8.70
N LEU A 22 21.39 9.19 7.67
CA LEU A 22 22.70 9.85 7.78
C LEU A 22 22.65 11.09 8.67
N ALA A 23 21.63 11.94 8.52
CA ALA A 23 21.46 13.13 9.35
C ALA A 23 21.27 12.79 10.84
N ALA A 24 20.54 11.71 11.14
CA ALA A 24 20.32 11.20 12.48
C ALA A 24 21.52 10.39 13.05
N GLY A 25 22.57 10.16 12.26
CA GLY A 25 23.78 9.46 12.70
C GLY A 25 23.56 7.97 13.01
N PHE A 26 22.52 7.35 12.48
CA PHE A 26 22.28 5.93 12.69
C PHE A 26 23.19 5.06 11.81
N SER A 27 23.64 3.92 12.35
CA SER A 27 24.16 2.84 11.52
C SER A 27 22.99 1.98 11.02
N TYR A 28 23.15 1.30 9.88
CA TYR A 28 22.10 0.41 9.37
C TYR A 28 21.74 -0.71 10.34
N LYS A 29 22.73 -1.19 11.12
CA LYS A 29 22.51 -2.18 12.17
C LYS A 29 21.63 -1.62 13.29
N LYS A 30 22.03 -0.48 13.87
CA LYS A 30 21.28 0.15 14.97
C LYS A 30 19.88 0.55 14.53
N PHE A 31 19.74 1.13 13.34
CA PHE A 31 18.44 1.48 12.79
C PHE A 31 17.53 0.26 12.63
N GLY A 32 18.06 -0.84 12.10
CA GLY A 32 17.31 -2.08 11.94
C GLY A 32 16.84 -2.67 13.28
N GLU A 33 17.68 -2.62 14.31
CA GLU A 33 17.33 -3.03 15.68
C GLU A 33 16.15 -2.21 16.22
N GLU A 34 16.20 -0.88 16.10
CA GLU A 34 15.16 0.05 16.60
C GLU A 34 13.83 -0.03 15.82
N VAL A 35 13.86 -0.38 14.54
CA VAL A 35 12.66 -0.50 13.68
C VAL A 35 11.96 -1.86 13.83
N GLY A 36 12.52 -2.79 14.60
CA GLY A 36 11.92 -4.10 14.89
C GLY A 36 12.82 -5.27 14.52
N GLN A 37 14.08 -5.25 14.97
CA GLN A 37 15.04 -6.34 14.78
C GLN A 37 15.30 -6.71 13.31
N VAL A 38 15.28 -5.71 12.44
CA VAL A 38 15.51 -5.88 11.01
C VAL A 38 17.00 -6.04 10.73
N PRO A 39 17.43 -7.06 9.96
CA PRO A 39 18.83 -7.22 9.58
C PRO A 39 19.37 -6.01 8.81
N HIS A 40 20.63 -5.65 9.05
CA HIS A 40 21.29 -4.53 8.37
C HIS A 40 21.25 -4.65 6.83
N GLN A 41 21.26 -5.88 6.28
CA GLN A 41 21.14 -6.12 4.83
C GLN A 41 19.77 -5.70 4.29
N THR A 42 18.71 -5.90 5.07
CA THR A 42 17.35 -5.50 4.70
C THR A 42 17.22 -3.98 4.72
N VAL A 43 17.79 -3.30 5.73
CA VAL A 43 17.89 -1.84 5.76
C VAL A 43 18.68 -1.32 4.56
N SER A 44 19.80 -1.97 4.23
CA SER A 44 20.61 -1.64 3.05
C SER A 44 19.79 -1.74 1.75
N ARG A 45 18.94 -2.76 1.61
CA ARG A 45 18.04 -2.88 0.45
C ARG A 45 17.03 -1.74 0.37
N TRP A 46 16.54 -1.24 1.51
CA TRP A 46 15.61 -0.10 1.53
C TRP A 46 16.26 1.19 1.04
N VAL A 47 17.44 1.52 1.56
CA VAL A 47 18.16 2.76 1.19
C VAL A 47 18.78 2.74 -0.21
N ASN A 48 18.83 1.57 -0.85
CA ASN A 48 19.30 1.39 -2.23
C ASN A 48 18.16 1.13 -3.22
N ALA A 49 16.90 1.36 -2.84
CA ALA A 49 15.72 1.15 -3.69
C ALA A 49 15.55 -0.30 -4.22
N GLN A 50 16.14 -1.28 -3.54
CA GLN A 50 16.05 -2.70 -3.91
C GLN A 50 14.87 -3.41 -3.25
N GLY A 51 14.32 -2.83 -2.18
CA GLY A 51 13.14 -3.32 -1.49
C GLY A 51 12.46 -2.20 -0.70
N LEU A 52 11.23 -2.46 -0.25
CA LEU A 52 10.50 -1.56 0.64
C LEU A 52 10.31 -2.24 2.00
N PRO A 53 10.21 -1.47 3.09
CA PRO A 53 9.78 -2.01 4.37
C PRO A 53 8.32 -2.46 4.31
N GLU A 54 7.96 -3.33 5.26
CA GLU A 54 6.57 -3.69 5.52
C GLU A 54 5.81 -2.48 6.09
N TYR A 55 4.49 -2.44 5.88
CA TYR A 55 3.66 -1.28 6.20
C TYR A 55 3.69 -0.91 7.69
N ASP A 56 3.66 -1.92 8.55
CA ASP A 56 3.76 -1.82 10.01
C ASP A 56 5.02 -1.09 10.48
N ARG A 57 6.13 -1.18 9.73
CA ARG A 57 7.40 -0.54 10.08
C ARG A 57 7.45 0.95 9.75
N LEU A 58 6.53 1.46 8.92
CA LEU A 58 6.52 2.87 8.49
C LEU A 58 6.35 3.83 9.66
N ALA A 59 5.59 3.46 10.69
CA ALA A 59 5.40 4.29 11.88
C ALA A 59 6.70 4.45 12.68
N ALA A 60 7.45 3.36 12.86
CA ALA A 60 8.74 3.39 13.55
C ALA A 60 9.78 4.19 12.76
N ILE A 61 9.84 3.98 11.44
CA ILE A 61 10.74 4.72 10.55
C ILE A 61 10.45 6.23 10.59
N SER A 62 9.18 6.61 10.49
CA SER A 62 8.74 8.01 10.57
C SER A 62 9.18 8.67 11.88
N LYS A 63 8.99 7.98 13.02
CA LYS A 63 9.37 8.47 14.34
C LYS A 63 10.89 8.62 14.51
N LEU A 64 11.66 7.61 14.11
CA LEU A 64 13.12 7.58 14.32
C LEU A 64 13.88 8.56 13.42
N LEU A 65 13.36 8.80 12.22
CA LEU A 65 14.01 9.65 11.22
C LEU A 65 13.40 11.04 11.11
N GLU A 66 12.41 11.36 11.95
CA GLU A 66 11.67 12.62 11.94
C GLU A 66 11.11 12.95 10.54
N ILE A 67 10.61 11.92 9.86
CA ILE A 67 9.98 12.04 8.55
C ILE A 67 8.48 12.08 8.76
N ASP A 68 7.80 13.01 8.10
CA ASP A 68 6.35 13.05 8.07
C ASP A 68 5.77 11.71 7.57
N ARG A 69 4.87 11.12 8.36
CA ARG A 69 4.31 9.80 8.08
C ARG A 69 3.51 9.79 6.78
N GLU A 70 2.80 10.87 6.45
CA GLU A 70 1.99 10.94 5.23
C GLU A 70 2.88 10.99 3.99
N VAL A 71 3.99 11.72 4.04
CA VAL A 71 4.99 11.74 2.96
C VAL A 71 5.58 10.34 2.76
N LEU A 72 5.99 9.69 3.84
CA LEU A 72 6.58 8.35 3.78
C LEU A 72 5.57 7.32 3.23
N HIS A 73 4.32 7.39 3.69
CA HIS A 73 3.23 6.52 3.24
C HIS A 73 2.91 6.74 1.76
N ARG A 74 2.81 7.99 1.30
CA ARG A 74 2.55 8.31 -0.11
C ARG A 74 3.61 7.71 -1.04
N LEU A 75 4.89 7.92 -0.71
CA LEU A 75 6.00 7.35 -1.49
C LEU A 75 5.98 5.83 -1.49
N TRP A 76 5.64 5.21 -0.35
CA TRP A 76 5.51 3.75 -0.25
C TRP A 76 4.37 3.22 -1.15
N VAL A 77 3.19 3.85 -1.11
CA VAL A 77 2.04 3.49 -1.96
C VAL A 77 2.40 3.63 -3.44
N GLU A 78 2.96 4.76 -3.84
CA GLU A 78 3.39 4.98 -5.22
C GLU A 78 4.40 3.90 -5.68
N ALA A 79 5.35 3.53 -4.82
CA ALA A 79 6.40 2.55 -5.12
C ALA A 79 5.89 1.09 -5.20
N ILE A 80 4.81 0.74 -4.49
CA ILE A 80 4.16 -0.57 -4.66
C ILE A 80 3.27 -0.60 -5.90
N THR A 81 2.55 0.48 -6.20
CA THR A 81 1.63 0.56 -7.34
C THR A 81 2.37 0.62 -8.68
N GLU A 82 3.53 1.27 -8.72
CA GLU A 82 4.39 1.29 -9.90
C GLU A 82 4.90 -0.10 -10.29
N ARG A 83 5.13 -0.97 -9.29
CA ARG A 83 5.46 -2.39 -9.54
C ARG A 83 4.32 -3.11 -10.25
N SER A 84 3.07 -2.85 -9.85
CA SER A 84 1.88 -3.43 -10.49
C SER A 84 1.68 -2.96 -11.93
N ARG A 85 2.04 -1.71 -12.26
CA ARG A 85 1.90 -1.16 -13.62
C ARG A 85 2.92 -1.74 -14.60
N LYS A 86 4.16 -2.05 -14.16
CA LYS A 86 5.16 -2.72 -15.02
C LYS A 86 4.81 -4.20 -15.29
N VAL A 87 4.15 -4.87 -14.34
CA VAL A 87 3.70 -6.27 -14.52
C VAL A 87 2.48 -6.37 -15.43
N ALA A 88 1.67 -5.31 -15.56
CA ALA A 88 0.51 -5.25 -16.46
C ALA A 88 0.87 -5.02 -17.94
N GLY A 89 2.17 -4.86 -18.27
CA GLY A 89 2.66 -4.64 -19.64
C GLY A 89 3.05 -5.93 -20.39
N GLU A 90 3.06 -7.08 -19.72
CA GLU A 90 3.18 -8.40 -20.35
C GLU A 90 1.89 -9.16 -20.01
N PRO A 91 1.21 -9.79 -21.00
CA PRO A 91 0.06 -10.64 -20.72
C PRO A 91 0.56 -11.82 -19.89
N VAL A 92 0.35 -11.77 -18.58
CA VAL A 92 0.61 -12.90 -17.72
C VAL A 92 -0.53 -13.91 -17.96
N GLU A 93 -0.28 -14.92 -18.80
CA GLU A 93 -1.00 -16.20 -18.76
C GLU A 93 -0.75 -16.86 -17.40
N THR A 94 -1.40 -16.34 -16.37
CA THR A 94 -1.58 -17.05 -15.10
C THR A 94 -3.07 -17.15 -14.89
N GLY A 95 -3.57 -18.39 -14.80
CA GLY A 95 -4.96 -18.74 -14.55
C GLY A 95 -5.57 -17.94 -13.39
N ARG A 96 -6.13 -16.78 -13.72
CA ARG A 96 -6.91 -15.88 -12.88
C ARG A 96 -8.38 -15.97 -13.30
N SER A 97 -8.88 -17.18 -13.51
CA SER A 97 -10.24 -17.40 -14.02
C SER A 97 -11.28 -17.72 -12.94
N ASP A 98 -10.91 -17.80 -11.65
CA ASP A 98 -11.86 -18.29 -10.63
C ASP A 98 -12.21 -17.26 -9.54
N LEU A 99 -11.33 -16.29 -9.27
CA LEU A 99 -11.57 -15.34 -8.18
C LEU A 99 -12.36 -14.10 -8.63
N ASN A 100 -12.20 -13.69 -9.90
CA ASN A 100 -12.84 -12.50 -10.43
C ASN A 100 -14.34 -12.74 -10.70
N ASP A 101 -14.71 -13.92 -11.19
CA ASP A 101 -16.10 -14.34 -11.37
C ASP A 101 -16.84 -14.43 -10.03
N ARG A 102 -16.21 -14.98 -8.99
CA ARG A 102 -16.82 -15.07 -7.64
C ARG A 102 -17.05 -13.71 -6.98
N VAL A 103 -16.25 -12.70 -7.30
CA VAL A 103 -16.43 -11.33 -6.80
C VAL A 103 -17.56 -10.62 -7.55
N ALA A 104 -17.74 -10.89 -8.85
CA ALA A 104 -18.85 -10.37 -9.63
C ALA A 104 -20.20 -10.94 -9.16
N ASP A 105 -20.29 -12.26 -8.96
CA ASP A 105 -21.49 -12.93 -8.43
C ASP A 105 -21.87 -12.40 -7.03
N GLY A 106 -20.89 -12.21 -6.14
CA GLY A 106 -21.14 -11.68 -4.80
C GLY A 106 -21.68 -10.25 -4.79
N PHE A 107 -21.37 -9.45 -5.82
CA PHE A 107 -21.84 -8.07 -5.92
C PHE A 107 -23.29 -7.99 -6.41
N GLU A 108 -23.69 -8.89 -7.31
CA GLU A 108 -25.06 -8.97 -7.83
C GLU A 108 -26.04 -9.45 -6.75
N GLU A 109 -25.63 -10.42 -5.92
CA GLU A 109 -26.44 -10.91 -4.79
C GLU A 109 -26.66 -9.80 -3.74
N LEU A 110 -25.64 -8.97 -3.49
CA LEU A 110 -25.72 -7.85 -2.56
C LEU A 110 -26.68 -6.76 -3.04
N GLU A 111 -26.65 -6.44 -4.34
CA GLU A 111 -27.58 -5.50 -4.97
C GLU A 111 -29.02 -6.04 -4.99
N ALA A 112 -29.20 -7.34 -5.25
CA ALA A 112 -30.51 -7.98 -5.15
C ALA A 112 -31.07 -7.92 -3.73
N MET A 113 -30.23 -8.12 -2.71
CA MET A 113 -30.62 -8.04 -1.30
C MET A 113 -31.03 -6.62 -0.89
N LYS A 114 -30.28 -5.60 -1.33
CA LYS A 114 -30.65 -4.18 -1.10
C LYS A 114 -32.01 -3.84 -1.71
N ARG A 115 -32.29 -4.29 -2.94
CA ARG A 115 -33.58 -4.08 -3.60
C ARG A 115 -34.73 -4.76 -2.85
N ARG A 116 -34.50 -5.96 -2.31
CA ARG A 116 -35.49 -6.66 -1.46
C ARG A 116 -35.76 -5.91 -0.15
N MET A 117 -34.72 -5.39 0.51
CA MET A 117 -34.88 -4.59 1.72
C MET A 117 -35.66 -3.30 1.46
N ALA A 118 -35.34 -2.56 0.40
CA ALA A 118 -36.09 -1.35 0.04
C ALA A 118 -37.58 -1.62 -0.20
N LYS A 119 -37.91 -2.76 -0.84
CA LYS A 119 -39.30 -3.17 -1.05
C LYS A 119 -40.01 -3.51 0.27
N LEU A 120 -39.36 -4.25 1.16
CA LEU A 120 -39.89 -4.57 2.49
C LEU A 120 -40.13 -3.31 3.33
N GLU A 121 -39.21 -2.33 3.27
CA GLU A 121 -39.37 -1.05 3.97
C GLU A 121 -40.59 -0.27 3.46
N GLU A 122 -40.83 -0.27 2.15
CA GLU A 122 -42.01 0.35 1.54
C GLU A 122 -43.30 -0.36 1.96
N GLU A 123 -43.32 -1.71 1.99
CA GLU A 123 -44.48 -2.49 2.42
C GLU A 123 -44.81 -2.26 3.90
N VAL A 124 -43.80 -2.24 4.77
CA VAL A 124 -43.96 -1.89 6.20
C VAL A 124 -44.49 -0.48 6.35
N ARG A 125 -44.01 0.48 5.54
CA ARG A 125 -44.49 1.86 5.56
C ARG A 125 -45.94 1.99 5.11
N GLN A 126 -46.38 1.19 4.14
CA GLN A 126 -47.77 1.17 3.67
C GLN A 126 -48.70 0.54 4.71
N LEU A 127 -48.28 -0.54 5.38
CA LEU A 127 -49.04 -1.17 6.46
C LEU A 127 -49.23 -0.22 7.65
N LYS A 128 -48.19 0.54 8.02
CA LYS A 128 -48.26 1.57 9.07
C LYS A 128 -49.18 2.75 8.75
N ARG A 129 -49.57 2.97 7.48
CA ARG A 129 -50.54 4.01 7.09
C ARG A 129 -51.97 3.50 7.01
N LYS A 130 -52.18 2.19 7.02
CA LYS A 130 -53.49 1.53 6.86
C LYS A 130 -54.06 0.95 8.17
N GLY A 131 -53.26 0.89 9.23
CA GLY A 131 -53.71 0.61 10.60
C GLY A 131 -53.77 1.91 11.41
#